data_AF-A0AAV4ZG80-F1
#
_entry.id   AF-A0AAV4ZG80-F1
#
_cell.length_a   1.000
_cell.length_b   1.000
_cell.length_c   1.000
_cell.angle_alpha   90.00
_cell.angle_beta   90.00
_cell.angle_gamma   90.00
#
_symmetry.space_group_name_H-M   'P 1'
#
loop_
_entity.id
_entity.type
_entity.pdbx_description
1 polymer ?
#
loop_
_entity_poly.entity_id
_entity_poly.type
_entity_poly.pdbx_seq_one_letter_code
_entity_poly.pdbx_strand_id
1 'polypeptide(L)'
;MANSFDMAVLSDLGAQLAAWEDAYVSAVGFEKYRRASAWAASEAAKTVATRMRAATAEVIDRPTPWIGRAWQYTRALSRGSGDAVSADAFALDDQSVVLKFLMGDGPRTRLPGDVGLARERILVPNWRALEATQGIKPNKHGNLPGGVAARLKREAAGTVARRRVRGRWGVYESELPVGGSHIMGYIARPPRVKKPVGKNGRMIWVNQGRPRLLLAAIPQATYRPILQQKWVEAQREALAAVSGTVAAQLEENLRHAVERARLDQAALYWALEAIQRTGASGREDQTRALLA
;
A
#
# COMPACT_ATOMS: atom_id res chain seq x y z
N MET A 1 16.87 -8.40 10.89
CA MET A 1 16.77 -6.99 11.31
C MET A 1 15.49 -6.45 10.71
N ALA A 2 14.51 -6.14 11.56
CA ALA A 2 13.23 -5.60 11.13
C ALA A 2 13.46 -4.15 10.67
N ASN A 3 13.48 -3.93 9.35
CA ASN A 3 13.39 -2.60 8.77
C ASN A 3 11.93 -2.14 8.89
N SER A 4 11.50 -1.90 10.13
CA SER A 4 10.27 -1.18 10.40
C SER A 4 10.40 0.21 9.80
N PHE A 5 9.36 0.62 9.11
CA PHE A 5 9.24 1.94 8.51
C PHE A 5 9.24 2.94 9.64
N ASP A 6 10.25 3.80 9.69
CA ASP A 6 10.24 4.93 10.59
C ASP A 6 9.39 6.02 9.93
N MET A 7 8.07 5.76 9.85
CA MET A 7 7.08 6.78 9.54
C MET A 7 6.99 7.72 10.74
N ALA A 8 8.05 8.47 11.00
CA ALA A 8 8.11 9.48 12.03
C ALA A 8 7.17 10.63 11.67
N VAL A 9 5.89 10.47 12.01
CA VAL A 9 5.04 11.56 12.49
C VAL A 9 4.08 10.96 13.52
N LEU A 10 4.58 10.80 14.76
CA LEU A 10 3.73 10.89 15.94
C LEU A 10 3.05 12.26 15.84
N SER A 11 1.86 12.28 15.27
CA SER A 11 1.01 13.46 15.40
C SER A 11 0.63 13.47 16.87
N ASP A 12 1.32 14.30 17.66
CA ASP A 12 1.01 14.42 19.07
C ASP A 12 -0.40 14.99 19.20
N LEU A 13 -1.36 14.10 19.46
CA LEU A 13 -2.73 14.47 19.73
C LEU A 13 -2.86 15.10 21.12
N GLY A 14 -1.82 15.06 21.95
CA GLY A 14 -1.80 15.52 23.33
C GLY A 14 -2.36 16.92 23.49
N ALA A 15 -1.92 17.89 22.70
CA ALA A 15 -2.45 19.26 22.77
C ALA A 15 -3.93 19.35 22.39
N GLN A 16 -4.37 18.61 21.36
CA GLN A 16 -5.77 18.63 20.92
C GLN A 16 -6.69 17.93 21.90
N LEU A 17 -6.22 16.86 22.55
CA LEU A 17 -6.97 16.09 23.55
C LEU A 17 -7.00 16.83 24.90
N ALA A 18 -5.87 17.39 25.34
CA ALA A 18 -5.75 18.15 26.59
C ALA A 18 -6.70 19.35 26.61
N ALA A 19 -7.00 19.96 25.46
CA ALA A 19 -7.99 21.03 25.35
C ALA A 19 -9.41 20.62 25.81
N TRP A 20 -9.71 19.32 25.90
CA TRP A 20 -11.00 18.78 26.34
C TRP A 20 -10.99 18.25 27.78
N GLU A 21 -9.83 18.18 28.43
CA GLU A 21 -9.67 17.52 29.73
C GLU A 21 -10.58 18.14 30.80
N ASP A 22 -10.49 19.45 31.00
CA ASP A 22 -11.29 20.16 32.01
C ASP A 22 -12.79 19.97 31.81
N ALA A 23 -13.26 20.04 30.54
CA ALA A 23 -14.66 19.87 30.19
C ALA A 23 -15.16 18.44 30.48
N TYR A 24 -14.36 17.42 30.18
CA TYR A 24 -14.72 16.04 30.50
C TYR A 24 -14.64 15.75 31.99
N VAL A 25 -13.56 16.15 32.66
CA VAL A 25 -13.32 15.82 34.07
C VAL A 25 -14.38 16.45 34.94
N SER A 26 -14.77 17.70 34.66
CA SER A 26 -15.84 18.39 35.39
C SER A 26 -17.23 17.79 35.15
N ALA A 27 -17.52 17.31 33.94
CA ALA A 27 -18.86 16.84 33.59
C ALA A 27 -19.10 15.35 33.83
N VAL A 28 -18.15 14.50 33.46
CA VAL A 28 -18.33 13.04 33.39
C VAL A 28 -17.17 12.25 34.00
N GLY A 29 -16.13 12.94 34.47
CA GLY A 29 -14.98 12.38 35.16
C GLY A 29 -13.85 11.92 34.24
N PHE A 30 -12.67 11.76 34.85
CA PHE A 30 -11.40 11.47 34.16
C PHE A 30 -11.39 10.12 33.42
N GLU A 31 -12.05 9.09 33.96
CA GLU A 31 -12.15 7.79 33.28
C GLU A 31 -12.86 7.88 31.92
N LYS A 32 -13.86 8.76 31.81
CA LYS A 32 -14.58 9.00 30.56
C LYS A 32 -13.73 9.79 29.58
N TYR A 33 -12.97 10.78 30.06
CA TYR A 33 -11.97 11.49 29.27
C TYR A 33 -10.95 10.52 28.65
N ARG A 34 -10.31 9.67 29.46
CA ARG A 34 -9.32 8.69 28.98
C ARG A 34 -9.89 7.79 27.89
N ARG A 35 -11.13 7.31 28.04
CA ARG A 35 -11.80 6.48 27.03
C ARG A 35 -12.12 7.25 25.75
N ALA A 36 -12.56 8.50 25.85
CA ALA A 36 -12.81 9.35 24.69
C ALA A 36 -11.51 9.64 23.92
N SER A 37 -10.41 9.92 24.62
CA SER A 37 -9.07 10.09 24.04
C SER A 37 -8.59 8.81 23.33
N ALA A 38 -8.77 7.64 23.96
CA ALA A 38 -8.45 6.35 23.33
C ALA A 38 -9.31 6.06 22.09
N TRP A 39 -10.59 6.42 22.14
CA TRP A 39 -11.49 6.30 21.00
C TRP A 39 -11.06 7.21 19.85
N ALA A 40 -10.80 8.49 20.12
CA ALA A 40 -10.39 9.47 19.13
C ALA A 40 -9.06 9.08 18.46
N ALA A 41 -8.06 8.65 19.24
CA ALA A 41 -6.80 8.13 18.70
C ALA A 41 -7.02 6.90 17.78
N SER A 42 -7.90 5.98 18.19
CA SER A 42 -8.24 4.79 17.40
C SER A 42 -8.94 5.12 16.09
N GLU A 43 -9.88 6.07 16.10
CA GLU A 43 -10.60 6.51 14.90
C GLU A 43 -9.69 7.32 13.97
N ALA A 44 -8.77 8.12 14.49
CA ALA A 44 -7.74 8.78 13.69
C ALA A 44 -6.86 7.75 12.95
N ALA A 45 -6.30 6.77 13.67
CA ALA A 45 -5.48 5.71 13.07
C ALA A 45 -6.25 4.89 12.01
N LYS A 46 -7.50 4.53 12.31
CA LYS A 46 -8.40 3.85 11.38
C LYS A 46 -8.68 4.67 10.13
N THR A 47 -8.87 5.98 10.27
CA THR A 47 -9.12 6.90 9.15
C THR A 47 -7.92 6.91 8.22
N VAL A 48 -6.71 7.07 8.75
CA VAL A 48 -5.47 7.01 7.97
C VAL A 48 -5.36 5.69 7.22
N ALA A 49 -5.50 4.55 7.91
CA ALA A 49 -5.40 3.24 7.29
C ALA A 49 -6.45 3.03 6.17
N THR A 50 -7.68 3.49 6.39
CA THR A 50 -8.77 3.37 5.40
C THR A 50 -8.51 4.23 4.16
N ARG A 51 -8.10 5.49 4.35
CA ARG A 51 -7.73 6.40 3.27
C ARG A 51 -6.55 5.86 2.47
N MET A 52 -5.55 5.29 3.14
CA MET A 52 -4.40 4.72 2.46
C MET A 52 -4.72 3.44 1.67
N ARG A 53 -5.66 2.61 2.14
CA ARG A 53 -6.18 1.49 1.33
C ARG A 53 -6.84 2.00 0.05
N ALA A 54 -7.66 3.05 0.15
CA ALA A 54 -8.31 3.66 -1.01
C ALA A 54 -7.28 4.27 -1.98
N ALA A 55 -6.31 5.04 -1.46
CA ALA A 55 -5.24 5.64 -2.27
C ALA A 55 -4.39 4.57 -2.98
N THR A 56 -4.12 3.44 -2.31
CA THR A 56 -3.39 2.31 -2.93
C THR A 56 -4.18 1.73 -4.10
N ALA A 57 -5.50 1.60 -3.98
CA ALA A 57 -6.36 1.09 -5.04
C ALA A 57 -6.55 2.08 -6.21
N GLU A 58 -6.45 3.39 -5.94
CA GLU A 58 -6.48 4.45 -6.95
C GLU A 58 -5.18 4.48 -7.77
N VAL A 59 -4.04 4.34 -7.09
CA VAL A 59 -2.72 4.59 -7.68
C VAL A 59 -2.10 3.35 -8.33
N ILE A 60 -2.38 2.16 -7.81
CA ILE A 60 -1.87 0.89 -8.35
C ILE A 60 -2.93 0.30 -9.25
N ASP A 61 -2.65 0.15 -10.55
CA ASP A 61 -3.55 -0.55 -11.47
C ASP A 61 -3.68 -2.03 -11.04
N ARG A 62 -4.93 -2.48 -10.81
CA ARG A 62 -5.29 -3.86 -10.42
C ARG A 62 -4.47 -4.38 -9.22
N PRO A 63 -4.57 -3.75 -8.04
CA PRO A 63 -3.78 -4.17 -6.88
C PRO A 63 -4.12 -5.62 -6.51
N THR A 64 -3.12 -6.40 -6.11
CA THR A 64 -3.37 -7.76 -5.61
C THR A 64 -4.10 -7.70 -4.26
N PRO A 65 -4.87 -8.73 -3.87
CA PRO A 65 -5.49 -8.76 -2.54
C PRO A 65 -4.47 -8.61 -1.39
N TRP A 66 -3.24 -9.07 -1.61
CA TRP A 66 -2.12 -8.93 -0.67
C TRP A 66 -1.69 -7.46 -0.49
N ILE A 67 -1.58 -6.69 -1.59
CA ILE A 67 -1.32 -5.24 -1.56
C ILE A 67 -2.53 -4.47 -0.98
N GLY A 68 -3.76 -4.86 -1.34
CA GLY A 68 -4.97 -4.20 -0.85
C GLY A 68 -5.14 -4.25 0.68
N ARG A 69 -4.46 -5.19 1.36
CA ARG A 69 -4.45 -5.34 2.82
C ARG A 69 -3.21 -4.73 3.49
N ALA A 70 -2.36 -4.03 2.75
CA ALA A 70 -1.08 -3.53 3.23
C ALA A 70 -1.23 -2.61 4.46
N TRP A 71 -2.23 -1.74 4.47
CA TRP A 71 -2.43 -0.78 5.55
C TRP A 71 -3.31 -1.36 6.66
N GLN A 72 -2.83 -1.25 7.89
CA GLN A 72 -3.48 -1.70 9.11
C GLN A 72 -3.42 -0.62 10.19
N TYR A 73 -4.15 -0.84 11.27
CA TYR A 73 -4.10 0.04 12.42
C TYR A 73 -4.25 -0.73 13.74
N THR A 74 -3.63 -0.22 14.79
CA THR A 74 -3.87 -0.65 16.17
C THR A 74 -4.94 0.25 16.79
N ARG A 75 -5.69 -0.30 17.75
CA ARG A 75 -6.62 0.51 18.57
C ARG A 75 -5.94 0.79 19.91
N ALA A 76 -6.19 1.97 20.45
CA ALA A 76 -5.81 2.26 21.82
C ALA A 76 -6.63 1.35 22.75
N LEU A 77 -5.98 0.33 23.32
CA LEU A 77 -6.60 -0.57 24.28
C LEU A 77 -6.58 0.09 25.66
N SER A 78 -7.75 0.41 26.20
CA SER A 78 -7.90 0.91 27.57
C SER A 78 -7.77 -0.19 28.65
N ARG A 79 -7.16 -1.34 28.34
CA ARG A 79 -7.18 -2.55 29.20
C ARG A 79 -5.82 -2.93 29.81
N GLY A 80 -4.82 -2.05 29.73
CA GLY A 80 -3.50 -2.23 30.35
C GLY A 80 -3.15 -1.12 31.34
N SER A 81 -2.26 -1.41 32.29
CA SER A 81 -1.82 -0.55 33.39
C SER A 81 -0.93 0.65 32.99
N GLY A 82 -1.06 1.14 31.76
CA GLY A 82 -0.29 2.28 31.26
C GLY A 82 -1.16 3.53 31.17
N ASP A 83 -0.60 4.69 31.53
CA ASP A 83 -1.27 5.98 31.36
C ASP A 83 -1.21 6.52 29.92
N ALA A 84 -0.40 5.89 29.06
CA ALA A 84 -0.29 6.26 27.66
C ALA A 84 -1.46 5.74 26.82
N VAL A 85 -2.10 6.64 26.08
CA VAL A 85 -3.05 6.33 25.01
C VAL A 85 -2.30 6.38 23.68
N SER A 86 -2.13 5.25 23.01
CA SER A 86 -1.55 5.20 21.66
C SER A 86 -2.36 4.34 20.71
N ALA A 87 -2.39 4.74 19.45
CA ALA A 87 -2.94 4.00 18.33
C ALA A 87 -2.10 4.32 17.09
N ASP A 88 -1.84 3.30 16.27
CA ASP A 88 -0.91 3.40 15.17
C ASP A 88 -1.61 3.06 13.86
N ALA A 89 -1.26 3.77 12.78
CA ALA A 89 -1.57 3.37 11.41
C ALA A 89 -0.26 2.98 10.71
N PHE A 90 -0.20 1.78 10.14
CA PHE A 90 1.05 1.22 9.63
C PHE A 90 0.84 0.39 8.37
N ALA A 91 1.92 0.21 7.60
CA ALA A 91 1.99 -0.79 6.54
C ALA A 91 2.59 -2.09 7.09
N LEU A 92 2.02 -3.23 6.72
CA LEU A 92 2.55 -4.56 7.07
C LEU A 92 3.96 -4.76 6.50
N ASP A 93 4.83 -5.43 7.27
CA ASP A 93 6.27 -5.60 6.99
C ASP A 93 6.60 -6.11 5.58
N ASP A 94 5.89 -7.12 5.07
CA ASP A 94 6.21 -7.65 3.74
C ASP A 94 5.76 -6.69 2.61
N GLN A 95 4.60 -6.04 2.79
CA GLN A 95 4.04 -5.10 1.81
C GLN A 95 4.81 -3.79 1.80
N SER A 96 5.29 -3.37 2.96
CA SER A 96 5.98 -2.11 3.15
C SER A 96 7.29 -2.08 2.35
N VAL A 97 7.98 -3.23 2.17
CA VAL A 97 9.12 -3.36 1.24
C VAL A 97 8.80 -2.87 -0.17
N VAL A 98 7.59 -3.12 -0.67
CA VAL A 98 7.14 -2.64 -1.99
C VAL A 98 6.69 -1.18 -1.92
N LEU A 99 5.93 -0.84 -0.87
CA LEU A 99 5.34 0.49 -0.73
C LEU A 99 6.37 1.59 -0.42
N LYS A 100 7.55 1.28 0.14
CA LYS A 100 8.62 2.26 0.42
C LYS A 100 8.96 3.11 -0.78
N PHE A 101 9.05 2.47 -1.95
CA PHE A 101 9.36 3.13 -3.20
C PHE A 101 8.24 4.06 -3.68
N LEU A 102 6.98 3.75 -3.32
CA LEU A 102 5.81 4.59 -3.61
C LEU A 102 5.61 5.69 -2.55
N MET A 103 6.10 5.50 -1.33
CA MET A 103 6.04 6.47 -0.24
C MET A 103 7.17 7.49 -0.29
N GLY A 104 8.23 7.23 -1.06
CA GLY A 104 9.35 8.15 -1.21
C GLY A 104 10.30 8.18 -0.03
N ASP A 105 10.18 7.22 0.87
CA ASP A 105 11.01 7.07 2.05
C ASP A 105 12.25 6.22 1.72
N GLY A 106 13.43 6.78 1.99
CA GLY A 106 14.72 6.21 1.60
C GLY A 106 15.06 6.31 0.10
N PRO A 107 16.06 5.52 -0.38
CA PRO A 107 16.48 5.54 -1.77
C PRO A 107 15.32 5.17 -2.72
N ARG A 108 14.94 6.10 -3.61
CA ARG A 108 13.91 5.89 -4.64
C ARG A 108 14.35 4.96 -5.79
N THR A 109 15.57 4.45 -5.68
CA THR A 109 16.18 3.53 -6.62
C THR A 109 16.08 2.13 -6.05
N ARG A 110 15.32 1.28 -6.73
CA ARG A 110 15.26 -0.15 -6.47
C ARG A 110 16.46 -0.82 -7.11
N LEU A 111 17.15 -1.61 -6.31
CA LEU A 111 18.25 -2.46 -6.75
C LEU A 111 17.77 -3.90 -6.93
N PRO A 112 18.53 -4.75 -7.64
CA PRO A 112 18.26 -6.16 -7.67
C PRO A 112 18.34 -6.78 -6.28
N GLY A 113 17.47 -7.75 -5.98
CA GLY A 113 17.41 -8.40 -4.66
C GLY A 113 16.44 -7.77 -3.66
N ASP A 114 15.96 -6.54 -3.90
CA ASP A 114 15.00 -5.87 -3.00
C ASP A 114 13.61 -6.57 -2.92
N VAL A 115 13.23 -7.36 -3.92
CA VAL A 115 11.96 -8.13 -3.93
C VAL A 115 12.00 -9.27 -4.97
N GLY A 116 11.60 -10.47 -4.54
CA GLY A 116 11.36 -11.63 -5.42
C GLY A 116 12.56 -12.55 -5.65
N LEU A 117 12.30 -13.68 -6.33
CA LEU A 117 13.25 -14.79 -6.54
C LEU A 117 14.46 -14.48 -7.43
N ALA A 118 14.47 -13.35 -8.14
CA ALA A 118 15.60 -12.90 -8.96
C ALA A 118 16.50 -11.98 -8.12
N ARG A 119 17.48 -12.58 -7.42
CA ARG A 119 18.38 -11.86 -6.51
C ARG A 119 19.36 -10.92 -7.22
N GLU A 120 19.66 -11.17 -8.50
CA GLU A 120 20.73 -10.47 -9.22
C GLU A 120 20.23 -9.39 -10.18
N ARG A 121 18.97 -9.47 -10.68
CA ARG A 121 18.44 -8.51 -11.67
C ARG A 121 16.93 -8.26 -11.52
N ILE A 122 16.48 -7.06 -11.92
CA ILE A 122 15.04 -6.75 -12.06
C ILE A 122 14.59 -7.14 -13.47
N LEU A 123 13.59 -8.01 -13.59
CA LEU A 123 13.07 -8.49 -14.87
C LEU A 123 11.75 -7.80 -15.22
N VAL A 124 11.72 -7.10 -16.35
CA VAL A 124 10.55 -6.39 -16.88
C VAL A 124 9.96 -7.15 -18.08
N PRO A 125 8.68 -7.56 -18.02
CA PRO A 125 8.08 -8.34 -19.09
C PRO A 125 7.71 -7.52 -20.33
N ASN A 126 8.03 -8.06 -21.51
CA ASN A 126 7.51 -7.60 -22.78
C ASN A 126 6.31 -8.46 -23.18
N TRP A 127 5.10 -8.01 -22.82
CA TRP A 127 3.86 -8.79 -23.00
C TRP A 127 3.58 -9.17 -24.45
N ARG A 128 3.85 -8.27 -25.40
CA ARG A 128 3.65 -8.53 -26.83
C ARG A 128 4.55 -9.66 -27.33
N ALA A 129 5.80 -9.71 -26.88
CA ALA A 129 6.72 -10.78 -27.25
C ALA A 129 6.38 -12.10 -26.55
N LEU A 130 6.04 -12.05 -25.26
CA LEU A 130 5.63 -13.20 -24.46
C LEU A 130 4.40 -13.90 -25.05
N GLU A 131 3.38 -13.14 -25.43
CA GLU A 131 2.16 -13.67 -26.04
C GLU A 131 2.46 -14.26 -27.42
N ALA A 132 3.14 -13.51 -28.29
CA ALA A 132 3.39 -13.93 -29.68
C ALA A 132 4.31 -15.15 -29.82
N THR A 133 5.15 -15.45 -28.82
CA THR A 133 6.17 -16.52 -28.92
C THR A 133 5.92 -17.68 -27.97
N GLN A 134 5.47 -17.40 -26.75
CA GLN A 134 5.29 -18.39 -25.68
C GLN A 134 3.81 -18.57 -25.30
N GLY A 135 2.88 -17.82 -25.90
CA GLY A 135 1.46 -17.85 -25.55
C GLY A 135 1.18 -17.39 -24.12
N ILE A 136 2.09 -16.64 -23.51
CA ILE A 136 1.97 -16.19 -22.12
C ILE A 136 1.27 -14.83 -22.10
N LYS A 137 0.16 -14.75 -21.36
CA LYS A 137 -0.54 -13.50 -21.07
C LYS A 137 -0.31 -13.08 -19.61
N PRO A 138 -0.39 -11.77 -19.29
CA PRO A 138 -0.41 -11.34 -17.91
C PRO A 138 -1.58 -11.99 -17.16
N ASN A 139 -1.41 -12.23 -15.86
CA ASN A 139 -2.51 -12.67 -15.02
C ASN A 139 -3.51 -11.51 -14.77
N LYS A 140 -4.58 -11.78 -14.01
CA LYS A 140 -5.61 -10.76 -13.68
C LYS A 140 -5.07 -9.48 -13.01
N HIS A 141 -3.85 -9.54 -12.46
CA HIS A 141 -3.16 -8.43 -11.80
C HIS A 141 -2.05 -7.82 -12.65
N GLY A 142 -1.97 -8.12 -13.95
CA GLY A 142 -0.91 -7.58 -14.82
C GLY A 142 0.47 -8.22 -14.60
N ASN A 143 0.58 -9.25 -13.76
CA ASN A 143 1.84 -9.87 -13.38
C ASN A 143 2.15 -11.12 -14.21
N LEU A 144 3.42 -11.54 -14.19
CA LEU A 144 3.84 -12.80 -14.77
C LEU A 144 3.17 -13.97 -14.03
N PRO A 145 2.54 -14.93 -14.71
CA PRO A 145 1.94 -16.08 -14.04
C PRO A 145 2.98 -16.86 -13.23
N GLY A 146 2.52 -17.48 -12.13
CA GLY A 146 3.37 -18.24 -11.22
C GLY A 146 4.21 -19.29 -11.96
N GLY A 147 5.49 -19.42 -11.58
CA GLY A 147 6.40 -20.39 -12.17
C GLY A 147 6.86 -20.11 -13.60
N VAL A 148 6.30 -19.12 -14.30
CA VAL A 148 6.73 -18.78 -15.68
C VAL A 148 8.17 -18.28 -15.71
N ALA A 149 8.57 -17.40 -14.80
CA ALA A 149 9.96 -16.92 -14.74
C ALA A 149 10.93 -18.09 -14.51
N ALA A 150 10.60 -18.98 -13.57
CA ALA A 150 11.39 -20.19 -13.30
C ALA A 150 11.41 -21.15 -14.50
N ARG A 151 10.29 -21.28 -15.23
CA ARG A 151 10.22 -22.06 -16.48
C ARG A 151 11.13 -21.47 -17.54
N LEU A 152 11.05 -20.16 -17.80
CA LEU A 152 11.90 -19.46 -18.78
C LEU A 152 13.38 -19.57 -18.42
N LYS A 153 13.73 -19.41 -17.13
CA LYS A 153 15.10 -19.59 -16.64
C LYS A 153 15.61 -21.01 -16.90
N ARG A 154 14.81 -22.03 -16.61
CA ARG A 154 15.19 -23.43 -16.87
C ARG A 154 15.24 -23.76 -18.38
N GLU A 155 14.34 -23.20 -19.19
CA GLU A 155 14.40 -23.33 -20.66
C GLU A 155 15.67 -22.68 -21.23
N ALA A 156 16.03 -21.49 -20.74
CA ALA A 156 17.27 -20.80 -21.11
C ALA A 156 18.53 -21.59 -20.72
N ALA A 157 18.50 -22.26 -19.56
CA ALA A 157 19.56 -23.17 -19.12
C ALA A 157 19.59 -24.51 -19.88
N GLY A 158 18.62 -24.77 -20.77
CA GLY A 158 18.53 -26.02 -21.51
C GLY A 158 18.06 -27.23 -20.70
N THR A 159 17.56 -27.04 -19.47
CA THR A 159 17.22 -28.14 -18.55
C THR A 159 15.80 -28.69 -18.72
N VAL A 160 14.89 -27.97 -19.37
CA VAL A 160 13.46 -28.35 -19.48
C VAL A 160 13.12 -29.24 -20.69
N ALA A 161 13.95 -29.30 -21.73
CA ALA A 161 13.57 -30.01 -22.95
C ALA A 161 14.72 -30.81 -23.59
N ARG A 162 14.87 -32.08 -23.18
CA ARG A 162 15.59 -33.11 -23.98
C ARG A 162 14.94 -33.32 -25.36
N ARG A 163 13.64 -33.05 -25.52
CA ARG A 163 12.91 -33.10 -26.81
C ARG A 163 12.76 -31.70 -27.40
N ARG A 164 13.53 -31.41 -28.46
CA ARG A 164 13.30 -30.23 -29.32
C ARG A 164 11.97 -30.40 -30.06
N VAL A 165 10.93 -29.71 -29.61
CA VAL A 165 9.65 -29.65 -30.34
C VAL A 165 9.86 -28.81 -31.60
N ARG A 166 9.73 -29.45 -32.78
CA ARG A 166 9.88 -28.79 -34.08
C ARG A 166 8.85 -27.67 -34.20
N GLY A 167 9.27 -26.48 -34.61
CA GLY A 167 8.39 -25.32 -34.79
C GLY A 167 8.16 -24.46 -33.53
N ARG A 168 8.64 -24.88 -32.35
CA ARG A 168 8.49 -24.11 -31.11
C ARG A 168 9.58 -23.04 -30.96
N TRP A 169 9.21 -21.88 -30.42
CA TRP A 169 10.17 -20.85 -30.00
C TRP A 169 11.01 -21.35 -28.82
N GLY A 170 12.34 -21.33 -28.97
CA GLY A 170 13.25 -21.60 -27.85
C GLY A 170 13.43 -20.37 -26.97
N VAL A 171 14.03 -20.52 -25.80
CA VAL A 171 14.41 -19.39 -24.92
C VAL A 171 15.91 -19.48 -24.63
N TYR A 172 16.59 -18.35 -24.59
CA TYR A 172 17.98 -18.24 -24.14
C TYR A 172 18.20 -16.90 -23.43
N GLU A 173 19.24 -16.82 -22.62
CA GLU A 173 19.66 -15.58 -21.96
C GLU A 173 20.81 -14.95 -22.75
N SER A 174 20.69 -13.68 -23.13
CA SER A 174 21.74 -12.92 -23.83
C SER A 174 21.42 -11.43 -23.87
N GLU A 175 22.38 -10.64 -24.33
CA GLU A 175 22.19 -9.23 -24.66
C GLU A 175 21.59 -9.07 -26.06
N LEU A 176 20.55 -8.24 -26.15
CA LEU A 176 19.94 -7.86 -27.41
C LEU A 176 20.11 -6.35 -27.63
N PRO A 177 20.53 -5.88 -28.82
CA PRO A 177 20.49 -4.47 -29.15
C PRO A 177 19.03 -4.02 -29.28
N VAL A 178 18.63 -3.04 -28.46
CA VAL A 178 17.31 -2.41 -28.46
C VAL A 178 17.50 -0.90 -28.42
N GLY A 179 17.12 -0.19 -29.48
CA GLY A 179 17.16 1.27 -29.51
C GLY A 179 18.56 1.89 -29.32
N GLY A 180 19.62 1.21 -29.74
CA GLY A 180 21.01 1.68 -29.57
C GLY A 180 21.69 1.25 -28.27
N SER A 181 20.99 0.54 -27.37
CA SER A 181 21.56 -0.01 -26.13
C SER A 181 21.49 -1.53 -26.11
N HIS A 182 22.45 -2.18 -25.45
CA HIS A 182 22.43 -3.62 -25.22
C HIS A 182 21.67 -3.93 -23.94
N ILE A 183 20.53 -4.61 -24.06
CA ILE A 183 19.70 -5.00 -22.93
C ILE A 183 19.83 -6.50 -22.73
N MET A 184 20.34 -6.90 -21.57
CA MET A 184 20.37 -8.30 -21.16
C MET A 184 18.96 -8.80 -20.88
N GLY A 185 18.66 -10.05 -21.19
CA GLY A 185 17.36 -10.60 -20.86
C GLY A 185 17.10 -12.00 -21.37
N TYR A 186 15.88 -12.47 -21.14
CA TYR A 186 15.39 -13.70 -21.72
C TYR A 186 14.85 -13.42 -23.12
N ILE A 187 15.35 -14.12 -24.12
CA ILE A 187 15.06 -13.89 -25.53
C ILE A 187 14.44 -15.14 -26.14
N ALA A 188 13.35 -14.95 -26.88
CA ALA A 188 12.75 -16.00 -27.69
C ALA A 188 13.56 -16.20 -28.99
N ARG A 189 14.05 -17.42 -29.19
CA ARG A 189 14.71 -17.86 -30.40
C ARG A 189 13.67 -18.28 -31.44
N PRO A 190 13.71 -17.72 -32.67
CA PRO A 190 12.77 -18.07 -33.73
C PRO A 190 12.89 -19.57 -34.09
N PRO A 191 11.78 -20.22 -34.47
CA PRO A 191 11.81 -21.57 -34.98
C PRO A 191 12.69 -21.68 -36.22
N ARG A 192 13.36 -22.82 -36.41
CA ARG A 192 14.14 -23.09 -37.63
C ARG A 192 13.30 -23.91 -38.59
N VAL A 193 13.33 -23.56 -39.87
CA VAL A 193 12.77 -24.36 -40.95
C VAL A 193 13.82 -24.62 -42.02
N LYS A 194 13.67 -25.75 -42.70
CA LYS A 194 14.47 -26.01 -43.90
C LYS A 194 13.89 -25.17 -45.03
N LYS A 195 14.72 -24.33 -45.65
CA LYS A 195 14.41 -23.68 -46.93
C LYS A 195 15.47 -24.07 -47.97
N PRO A 196 15.09 -24.21 -49.25
CA PRO A 196 16.06 -24.33 -50.33
C PRO A 196 16.80 -23.00 -50.48
N VAL A 197 18.13 -23.04 -50.58
CA VAL A 197 18.96 -21.86 -50.83
C VAL A 197 19.96 -22.15 -51.95
N GLY A 198 20.11 -21.18 -52.87
CA GLY A 198 20.94 -21.28 -54.06
C GLY A 198 20.27 -22.02 -55.23
N LYS A 199 20.91 -21.97 -56.41
CA LYS A 199 20.40 -22.60 -57.65
C LYS A 199 20.30 -24.14 -57.56
N ASN A 200 21.05 -24.76 -56.65
CA ASN A 200 21.10 -26.22 -56.48
C ASN A 200 20.07 -26.77 -55.47
N GLY A 201 19.19 -25.92 -54.92
CA GLY A 201 18.11 -26.37 -54.03
C GLY A 201 18.54 -26.97 -52.69
N ARG A 202 19.78 -26.72 -52.22
CA ARG A 202 20.29 -27.27 -50.97
C ARG A 202 19.44 -26.79 -49.79
N MET A 203 18.89 -27.73 -49.04
CA MET A 203 18.06 -27.44 -47.87
C MET A 203 18.94 -27.00 -46.69
N ILE A 204 18.84 -25.72 -46.31
CA ILE A 204 19.51 -25.19 -45.11
C ILE A 204 18.49 -24.77 -44.05
N TRP A 205 18.88 -24.88 -42.79
CA TRP A 205 18.05 -24.46 -41.65
C TRP A 205 18.14 -22.95 -41.44
N VAL A 206 17.10 -22.24 -41.84
CA VAL A 206 16.98 -20.80 -41.63
C VAL A 206 16.01 -20.49 -40.49
N ASN A 207 16.24 -19.36 -39.82
CA ASN A 207 15.35 -18.87 -38.78
C ASN A 207 14.07 -18.29 -39.42
N GLN A 208 12.89 -18.69 -38.93
CA GLN A 208 11.62 -18.08 -39.31
C GLN A 208 11.35 -16.82 -38.49
N GLY A 209 12.15 -15.78 -38.74
CA GLY A 209 11.97 -14.46 -38.14
C GLY A 209 13.12 -14.02 -37.27
N ARG A 210 12.87 -12.99 -36.47
CA ARG A 210 13.86 -12.32 -35.62
C ARG A 210 13.69 -12.72 -34.15
N PRO A 211 14.78 -12.77 -33.36
CA PRO A 211 14.69 -12.91 -31.92
C PRO A 211 13.80 -11.83 -31.30
N ARG A 212 13.12 -12.17 -30.20
CA ARG A 212 12.25 -11.23 -29.48
C ARG A 212 12.58 -11.24 -28.00
N LEU A 213 12.80 -10.06 -27.43
CA LEU A 213 13.06 -9.90 -25.99
C LEU A 213 11.78 -10.20 -25.21
N LEU A 214 11.81 -11.19 -24.32
CA LEU A 214 10.69 -11.62 -23.49
C LEU A 214 10.68 -10.90 -22.14
N LEU A 215 11.82 -10.88 -21.47
CA LEU A 215 12.01 -10.21 -20.19
C LEU A 215 13.30 -9.39 -20.30
N ALA A 216 13.21 -8.07 -20.14
CA ALA A 216 14.36 -7.18 -20.08
C ALA A 216 14.91 -7.17 -18.65
N ALA A 217 16.21 -7.38 -18.49
CA ALA A 217 16.88 -7.16 -17.23
C ALA A 217 17.33 -5.70 -17.12
N ILE A 218 16.88 -5.01 -16.09
CA ILE A 218 17.33 -3.65 -15.77
C ILE A 218 18.19 -3.68 -14.50
N PRO A 219 19.28 -2.89 -14.46
CA PRO A 219 20.20 -2.86 -13.33
C PRO A 219 19.59 -2.15 -12.11
N GLN A 220 18.70 -1.19 -12.34
CA GLN A 220 17.99 -0.47 -11.29
C GLN A 220 16.65 0.06 -11.83
N ALA A 221 15.72 0.38 -10.93
CA ALA A 221 14.47 1.04 -11.28
C ALA A 221 14.21 2.22 -10.35
N THR A 222 13.95 3.39 -10.91
CA THR A 222 13.63 4.59 -10.14
C THR A 222 12.11 4.76 -10.04
N TYR A 223 11.61 4.97 -8.82
CA TYR A 223 10.19 5.12 -8.53
C TYR A 223 9.84 6.57 -8.18
N ARG A 224 8.59 6.95 -8.50
CA ARG A 224 8.01 8.21 -8.07
C ARG A 224 7.25 8.00 -6.75
N PRO A 225 7.35 8.92 -5.78
CA PRO A 225 6.75 8.79 -4.46
C PRO A 225 5.25 9.17 -4.45
N ILE A 226 4.46 8.47 -5.27
CA ILE A 226 3.07 8.79 -5.56
C ILE A 226 2.09 8.60 -4.39
N LEU A 227 2.44 7.82 -3.36
CA LEU A 227 1.63 7.65 -2.15
C LEU A 227 2.00 8.63 -1.02
N GLN A 228 3.14 9.31 -1.13
CA GLN A 228 3.62 10.22 -0.08
C GLN A 228 2.62 11.34 0.21
N GLN A 229 2.12 11.99 -0.85
CA GLN A 229 1.15 13.07 -0.71
C GLN A 229 -0.18 12.56 -0.12
N LYS A 230 -0.65 11.41 -0.58
CA LYS A 230 -1.89 10.78 -0.08
C LYS A 230 -1.80 10.44 1.42
N TRP A 231 -0.61 10.06 1.89
CA TRP A 231 -0.33 9.83 3.31
C TRP A 231 -0.46 11.11 4.13
N VAL A 232 0.17 12.20 3.69
CA VAL A 232 0.07 13.51 4.36
C VAL A 232 -1.37 14.02 4.39
N GLU A 233 -2.10 13.87 3.28
CA GLU A 233 -3.52 14.23 3.21
C GLU A 233 -4.38 13.41 4.18
N ALA A 234 -4.17 12.09 4.24
CA ALA A 234 -4.86 11.21 5.16
C ALA A 234 -4.59 11.55 6.64
N GLN A 235 -3.34 11.88 6.98
CA GLN A 235 -2.99 12.35 8.33
C GLN A 235 -3.67 13.67 8.67
N ARG A 236 -3.63 14.65 7.76
CA ARG A 236 -4.27 15.96 7.97
C ARG A 236 -5.78 15.82 8.18
N GLU A 237 -6.43 14.98 7.39
CA GLU A 237 -7.87 14.71 7.52
C GLU A 237 -8.19 14.04 8.87
N ALA A 238 -7.41 13.02 9.24
CA ALA A 238 -7.58 12.35 10.53
C ALA A 238 -7.41 13.32 11.71
N LEU A 239 -6.41 14.21 11.65
CA LEU A 239 -6.17 15.23 12.67
C LEU A 239 -7.31 16.24 12.75
N ALA A 240 -7.82 16.72 11.62
CA ALA A 240 -8.94 17.65 11.59
C ALA A 240 -10.23 17.06 12.19
N ALA A 241 -10.38 15.73 12.18
CA ALA A 241 -11.55 15.03 12.71
C ALA A 241 -11.50 14.75 14.23
N VAL A 242 -10.34 14.92 14.89
CA VAL A 242 -10.15 14.55 16.30
C VAL A 242 -11.08 15.33 17.21
N SER A 243 -11.08 16.66 17.12
CA SER A 243 -11.92 17.52 17.98
C SER A 243 -13.41 17.18 17.84
N GLY A 244 -13.90 16.95 16.62
CA GLY A 244 -15.28 16.52 16.38
C GLY A 244 -15.60 15.15 16.97
N THR A 245 -14.65 14.21 16.91
CA THR A 245 -14.81 12.87 17.50
C THR A 245 -14.90 12.94 19.03
N VAL A 246 -14.05 13.75 19.66
CA VAL A 246 -14.04 13.95 21.12
C VAL A 246 -15.30 14.69 21.57
N ALA A 247 -15.75 15.71 20.83
CA ALA A 247 -16.99 16.43 21.12
C ALA A 247 -18.21 15.49 21.09
N ALA A 248 -18.31 14.66 20.05
CA ALA A 248 -19.42 13.72 19.90
C ALA A 248 -19.47 12.70 21.05
N GLN A 249 -18.31 12.23 21.52
CA GLN A 249 -18.25 11.37 22.71
C GLN A 249 -18.66 12.09 23.98
N LEU A 250 -18.36 13.39 24.12
CA LEU A 250 -18.76 14.16 25.30
C LEU A 250 -20.29 14.29 25.32
N GLU A 251 -20.88 14.67 24.19
CA GLU A 251 -22.33 14.79 24.01
C GLU A 251 -23.05 13.47 24.33
N GLU A 252 -22.55 12.33 23.86
CA GLU A 252 -23.11 11.01 24.16
C GLU A 252 -23.03 10.67 25.65
N ASN A 253 -21.90 10.94 26.30
CA ASN A 253 -21.73 10.71 27.72
C ASN A 253 -22.63 11.62 28.57
N LEU A 254 -22.80 12.89 28.17
CA LEU A 254 -23.71 13.83 28.81
C LEU A 254 -25.15 13.34 28.72
N ARG A 255 -25.61 12.94 27.53
CA ARG A 255 -26.96 12.39 27.32
C ARG A 255 -27.23 11.21 28.26
N HIS A 256 -26.29 10.26 28.33
CA HIS A 256 -26.42 9.11 29.22
C HIS A 256 -26.38 9.44 30.71
N ALA A 257 -25.66 10.49 31.11
CA ALA A 257 -25.60 10.90 32.50
C ALA A 257 -26.85 11.69 32.93
N VAL A 258 -27.45 12.47 32.01
CA VAL A 258 -28.77 13.11 32.20
C VAL A 258 -29.86 12.06 32.33
N GLU A 259 -29.91 11.05 31.43
CA GLU A 259 -30.85 9.92 31.51
C GLU A 259 -30.78 9.17 32.84
N ARG A 260 -29.62 9.19 33.50
CA ARG A 260 -29.39 8.54 34.80
C ARG A 260 -29.56 9.47 36.00
N ALA A 261 -29.93 10.74 35.80
CA ALA A 261 -30.02 11.78 36.82
C ALA A 261 -28.72 11.95 37.64
N ARG A 262 -27.56 11.89 36.98
CA ARG A 262 -26.22 11.93 37.62
C ARG A 262 -25.44 13.22 37.37
N LEU A 263 -26.03 14.18 36.68
CA LEU A 263 -25.36 15.41 36.23
C LEU A 263 -25.95 16.63 36.92
N ASP A 264 -25.07 17.50 37.40
CA ASP A 264 -25.41 18.85 37.83
C ASP A 264 -25.54 19.79 36.63
N GLN A 265 -26.40 20.80 36.74
CA GLN A 265 -26.76 21.72 35.66
C GLN A 265 -25.60 22.66 35.29
N ALA A 266 -24.76 23.03 36.26
CA ALA A 266 -23.55 23.81 36.00
C ALA A 266 -22.52 23.02 35.19
N ALA A 267 -22.33 21.73 35.50
CA ALA A 267 -21.43 20.85 34.79
C ALA A 267 -21.88 20.60 33.33
N LEU A 268 -23.20 20.48 33.12
CA LEU A 268 -23.78 20.40 31.78
C LEU A 268 -23.50 21.66 30.96
N TYR A 269 -23.72 22.86 31.53
CA TYR A 269 -23.49 24.13 30.85
C TYR A 269 -22.02 24.30 30.42
N TRP A 270 -21.07 24.01 31.31
CA TRP A 270 -19.63 24.08 31.01
C TRP A 270 -19.21 23.15 29.88
N ALA A 271 -19.72 21.92 29.87
CA ALA A 271 -19.40 20.95 28.83
C ALA A 271 -19.96 21.37 27.45
N LEU A 272 -21.17 21.93 27.41
CA LEU A 272 -21.77 22.44 26.19
C LEU A 272 -21.03 23.67 25.65
N GLU A 273 -20.57 24.56 26.53
CA GLU A 273 -19.76 25.70 26.15
C GLU A 273 -18.42 25.28 25.53
N ALA A 274 -17.76 24.26 26.10
CA ALA A 274 -16.53 23.70 25.52
C ALA A 274 -16.74 23.12 24.11
N ILE A 275 -17.87 22.44 23.87
CA ILE A 275 -18.25 21.94 22.54
C ILE A 275 -18.42 23.10 21.54
N GLN A 276 -19.01 24.22 21.97
CA GLN A 276 -19.20 25.41 21.13
C GLN A 276 -17.87 26.12 20.83
N ARG A 277 -17.02 26.36 21.86
CA ARG A 277 -15.74 27.07 21.72
C ARG A 277 -14.76 26.37 20.77
N THR A 278 -14.79 25.05 20.71
CA THR A 278 -13.92 24.27 19.82
C THR A 278 -14.43 24.22 18.37
N GLY A 279 -15.56 24.87 18.06
CA GLY A 279 -16.12 24.92 16.70
C GLY A 279 -16.59 23.56 16.19
N ALA A 280 -16.75 22.57 17.08
CA ALA A 280 -17.04 21.19 16.72
C ALA A 280 -18.54 20.94 16.40
N SER A 281 -19.41 21.93 16.57
CA SER A 281 -20.85 21.76 16.40
C SER A 281 -21.40 22.57 15.21
N GLY A 282 -21.82 21.85 14.16
CA GLY A 282 -22.87 22.31 13.25
C GLY A 282 -24.27 21.89 13.74
N ARG A 283 -24.48 21.80 15.07
CA ARG A 283 -25.68 21.21 15.70
C ARG A 283 -26.14 21.98 16.95
N GLU A 284 -26.30 23.28 16.83
CA GLU A 284 -26.81 24.13 17.91
C GLU A 284 -28.18 23.66 18.44
N ASP A 285 -29.01 23.07 17.57
CA ASP A 285 -30.36 22.60 17.91
C ASP A 285 -30.37 21.42 18.90
N GLN A 286 -29.38 20.51 18.82
CA GLN A 286 -29.29 19.36 19.74
C GLN A 286 -28.84 19.78 21.13
N THR A 287 -27.96 20.78 21.20
CA THR A 287 -27.50 21.39 22.44
C THR A 287 -28.64 22.10 23.19
N ARG A 288 -29.52 22.80 22.47
CA ARG A 288 -30.71 23.42 23.06
C ARG A 288 -31.71 22.41 23.62
N ALA A 289 -31.86 21.26 22.95
CA ALA A 289 -32.75 20.19 23.41
C ALA A 289 -32.27 19.50 24.71
N LEU A 290 -30.97 19.54 25.03
CA LEU A 290 -30.45 19.02 26.29
C LEU A 290 -30.61 19.98 27.48
N LEU A 291 -30.88 21.26 27.21
CA LEU A 291 -31.07 22.30 28.22
C LEU A 291 -32.55 22.58 28.53
N ALA A 292 -33.47 22.06 27.70
CA ALA A 292 -34.91 22.20 27.84
C ALA A 292 -35.52 20.99 28.56
#